data_AF-A0A2W5XZ40-F1
#
_entry.id   AF-A0A2W5XZ40-F1
#
_cell.length_a   1.000
_cell.length_b   1.000
_cell.length_c   1.000
_cell.angle_alpha   90.00
_cell.angle_beta   90.00
_cell.angle_gamma   90.00
#
_symmetry.space_group_name_H-M   'P 1'
#
loop_
_entity.id
_entity.type
_entity.pdbx_description
1 polymer ?
#
loop_
_entity_poly.entity_id
_entity_poly.type
_entity_poly.pdbx_seq_one_letter_code
_entity_poly.pdbx_strand_id
1 'polypeptide(L)'
;MARPGAVTAAGIVMIVLGVLTLLLGLLFLVGAAAIGGAANSPGLNSQIGSLGGAVGGFIAVIAAIVIAFGALQVIAGINVLPGKNWARITGIVLAVIAGLLSLPGLFARNAGGGVVISIVVIAAYAFTIWALATNGRWFAR
;
A
#
# COMPACT_ATOMS: atom_id res chain seq x y z
N MET A 1 7.56 -31.78 -1.15
CA MET A 1 6.72 -31.16 -0.09
C MET A 1 5.73 -30.27 -0.81
N ALA A 2 4.43 -30.56 -0.72
CA ALA A 2 3.40 -29.73 -1.34
C ALA A 2 3.40 -28.32 -0.72
N ARG A 3 3.20 -27.29 -1.54
CA ARG A 3 3.09 -25.90 -1.06
C ARG A 3 1.89 -25.79 -0.12
N PRO A 4 2.02 -25.24 1.10
CA PRO A 4 0.87 -24.95 1.93
C PRO A 4 -0.02 -23.92 1.22
N GLY A 5 -1.29 -24.26 1.00
CA GLY A 5 -2.24 -23.36 0.32
C GLY A 5 -2.35 -21.98 0.99
N ALA A 6 -2.15 -21.92 2.32
CA ALA A 6 -2.12 -20.68 3.07
C ALA A 6 -0.98 -19.71 2.64
N VAL A 7 0.19 -20.22 2.27
CA VAL A 7 1.31 -19.39 1.79
C VAL A 7 1.02 -18.85 0.40
N THR A 8 0.41 -19.66 -0.46
CA THR A 8 -0.02 -19.21 -1.79
C THR A 8 -1.10 -18.14 -1.70
N ALA A 9 -2.10 -18.32 -0.83
CA ALA A 9 -3.13 -17.33 -0.57
C ALA A 9 -2.53 -16.02 -0.03
N ALA A 10 -1.61 -16.09 0.94
CA ALA A 10 -0.93 -14.91 1.48
C ALA A 10 -0.10 -14.16 0.42
N GLY A 11 0.62 -14.89 -0.44
CA GLY A 11 1.35 -14.29 -1.56
C GLY A 11 0.44 -13.56 -2.55
N ILE A 12 -0.70 -14.17 -2.91
CA ILE A 12 -1.69 -13.55 -3.79
C ILE A 12 -2.29 -12.31 -3.13
N VAL A 13 -2.67 -12.38 -1.85
CA VAL A 13 -3.22 -11.24 -1.10
C VAL A 13 -2.22 -10.08 -1.08
N MET A 14 -0.93 -10.32 -0.83
CA MET A 14 0.10 -9.26 -0.92
C MET A 14 0.22 -8.65 -2.31
N ILE A 15 0.16 -9.47 -3.36
CA ILE A 15 0.23 -8.97 -4.75
C ILE A 15 -0.99 -8.10 -5.04
N VAL A 16 -2.20 -8.55 -4.69
CA VAL A 16 -3.43 -7.80 -4.93
C VAL A 16 -3.41 -6.48 -4.15
N LEU A 17 -3.08 -6.51 -2.86
CA LEU A 17 -2.97 -5.30 -2.04
C LEU A 17 -1.87 -4.35 -2.53
N GLY A 18 -0.72 -4.89 -2.94
CA GLY A 18 0.38 -4.11 -3.51
C GLY A 18 -0.01 -3.43 -4.82
N VAL A 19 -0.72 -4.14 -5.71
CA VAL A 19 -1.27 -3.58 -6.96
C VAL A 19 -2.29 -2.49 -6.68
N LEU A 20 -3.22 -2.70 -5.75
CA LEU A 20 -4.19 -1.67 -5.36
C LEU A 20 -3.49 -0.43 -4.79
N THR A 21 -2.43 -0.63 -4.00
CA THR A 21 -1.61 0.46 -3.44
C THR A 21 -0.89 1.23 -4.54
N LEU A 22 -0.36 0.53 -5.55
CA LEU A 22 0.25 1.16 -6.74
C LEU A 22 -0.76 2.00 -7.52
N LEU A 23 -1.96 1.47 -7.76
CA LEU A 23 -3.02 2.17 -8.46
C LEU A 23 -3.47 3.42 -7.70
N LEU A 24 -3.62 3.33 -6.38
CA LEU A 24 -3.91 4.49 -5.53
C LEU A 24 -2.77 5.52 -5.59
N GLY A 25 -1.51 5.09 -5.48
CA GLY A 25 -0.36 5.98 -5.60
C GLY A 25 -0.30 6.70 -6.94
N LEU A 26 -0.59 6.00 -8.04
CA LEU A 26 -0.74 6.60 -9.37
C LEU A 26 -1.88 7.62 -9.43
N LEU A 27 -3.03 7.31 -8.83
CA LEU A 27 -4.15 8.25 -8.75
C LEU A 27 -3.78 9.52 -7.99
N PHE A 28 -3.06 9.39 -6.86
CA PHE A 28 -2.54 10.54 -6.12
C PHE A 28 -1.54 11.35 -6.94
N LEU A 29 -0.69 10.71 -7.72
CA LEU A 29 0.27 11.38 -8.59
C LEU A 29 -0.44 12.19 -9.69
N VAL A 30 -1.47 11.62 -10.32
CA VAL A 30 -2.32 12.31 -11.30
C VAL A 30 -3.06 13.48 -10.64
N GLY A 31 -3.60 13.28 -9.43
CA GLY A 31 -4.23 14.34 -8.65
C GLY A 31 -3.28 15.49 -8.31
N ALA A 32 -2.04 15.17 -7.91
CA ALA A 32 -1.00 16.16 -7.64
C ALA A 32 -0.65 16.97 -8.89
N ALA A 33 -0.52 16.31 -10.05
CA ALA A 33 -0.26 16.96 -11.33
C ALA A 33 -1.42 17.89 -11.75
N ALA A 34 -2.67 17.46 -11.53
CA ALA A 34 -3.85 18.27 -11.81
C ALA A 34 -3.93 19.53 -10.92
N ILE A 35 -3.64 19.39 -9.61
CA ILE A 35 -3.61 20.52 -8.68
C ILE A 35 -2.47 21.49 -9.02
N GLY A 36 -1.27 20.96 -9.29
CA GLY A 36 -0.13 21.77 -9.73
C GLY A 36 -0.38 22.50 -11.05
N GLY A 37 -1.06 21.85 -12.00
CA GLY A 37 -1.48 22.45 -13.27
C GLY A 37 -2.53 23.55 -13.08
N ALA A 38 -3.55 23.31 -12.26
CA ALA A 38 -4.60 24.27 -11.97
C ALA A 38 -4.07 25.53 -11.24
N ALA A 39 -3.10 25.37 -10.34
CA ALA A 39 -2.45 26.46 -9.61
C ALA A 39 -1.67 27.42 -10.52
N ASN A 40 -1.29 26.99 -11.73
CA ASN A 40 -0.62 27.82 -12.73
C ASN A 40 -1.58 28.62 -13.62
N SER A 41 -2.90 28.50 -13.43
CA SER A 41 -3.89 29.25 -14.21
C SER A 41 -3.81 30.76 -13.90
N PRO A 42 -3.80 31.66 -14.91
CA PRO A 42 -3.57 33.09 -14.72
C PRO A 42 -4.51 33.80 -13.73
N GLY A 43 -5.73 33.28 -13.52
CA GLY A 43 -6.71 33.83 -12.59
C GLY A 43 -6.61 33.36 -11.13
N LEU A 44 -5.98 32.20 -10.86
CA LEU A 44 -5.80 31.67 -9.49
C LEU A 44 -4.38 31.86 -8.95
N ASN A 45 -3.42 32.16 -9.83
CA ASN A 45 -2.00 32.30 -9.48
C ASN A 45 -1.77 33.42 -8.44
N SER A 46 -2.54 34.52 -8.52
CA SER A 46 -2.45 35.67 -7.62
C SER A 46 -2.94 35.42 -6.19
N GLN A 47 -3.72 34.36 -5.94
CA GLN A 47 -4.24 34.02 -4.60
C GLN A 47 -3.68 32.71 -4.04
N ILE A 48 -3.33 31.75 -4.91
CA ILE A 48 -3.01 30.37 -4.51
C ILE A 48 -1.78 29.81 -5.22
N GLY A 49 -1.10 30.56 -6.09
CA GLY A 49 0.00 30.04 -6.91
C GLY A 49 1.15 29.41 -6.11
N SER A 50 1.61 30.08 -5.04
CA SER A 50 2.69 29.57 -4.18
C SER A 50 2.25 28.40 -3.29
N LEU A 51 1.01 28.43 -2.78
CA LEU A 51 0.43 27.38 -1.93
C LEU A 51 0.07 26.12 -2.74
N GLY A 52 -0.52 26.29 -3.92
CA GLY A 52 -0.92 25.20 -4.81
C GLY A 52 0.27 24.44 -5.38
N GLY A 53 1.37 25.15 -5.71
CA GLY A 53 2.63 24.52 -6.10
C GLY A 53 3.26 23.71 -4.96
N ALA A 54 3.31 24.27 -3.75
CA ALA A 54 3.89 23.58 -2.58
C ALA A 54 3.07 22.34 -2.17
N VAL A 55 1.74 22.45 -2.15
CA VAL A 55 0.84 21.33 -1.84
C VAL A 55 0.90 20.24 -2.93
N GLY A 56 0.90 20.64 -4.21
CA GLY A 56 1.08 19.70 -5.32
C GLY A 56 2.40 18.94 -5.25
N GLY A 57 3.50 19.64 -4.94
CA GLY A 57 4.82 19.01 -4.73
C GLY A 57 4.82 18.04 -3.55
N PHE A 58 4.23 18.42 -2.42
CA PHE A 58 4.13 17.54 -1.24
C PHE A 58 3.31 16.27 -1.52
N ILE A 59 2.16 16.40 -2.17
CA ILE A 59 1.32 15.25 -2.54
C ILE A 59 2.08 14.34 -3.53
N ALA A 60 2.83 14.90 -4.48
CA ALA A 60 3.64 14.11 -5.42
C ALA A 60 4.73 13.29 -4.70
N VAL A 61 5.37 13.84 -3.66
CA VAL A 61 6.35 13.09 -2.84
C VAL A 61 5.67 11.95 -2.08
N ILE A 62 4.53 12.20 -1.44
CA ILE A 62 3.76 11.14 -0.77
C ILE A 62 3.35 10.06 -1.79
N ALA A 63 2.84 10.45 -2.95
CA ALA A 63 2.45 9.53 -4.00
C ALA A 63 3.63 8.64 -4.44
N ALA A 64 4.82 9.21 -4.60
CA ALA A 64 6.03 8.44 -4.93
C ALA A 64 6.39 7.42 -3.85
N ILE A 65 6.29 7.80 -2.57
CA ILE A 65 6.53 6.88 -1.43
C ILE A 65 5.51 5.74 -1.43
N VAL A 66 4.23 6.04 -1.65
CA VAL A 66 3.15 5.06 -1.72
C VAL A 66 3.37 4.09 -2.88
N ILE A 67 3.79 4.58 -4.05
CA ILE A 67 4.14 3.75 -5.21
C ILE A 67 5.32 2.83 -4.88
N ALA A 68 6.39 3.36 -4.29
CA ALA A 68 7.55 2.56 -3.90
C ALA A 68 7.15 1.45 -2.90
N PHE A 69 6.29 1.77 -1.94
CA PHE A 69 5.78 0.81 -0.97
C PHE A 69 4.89 -0.28 -1.61
N GLY A 70 4.01 0.11 -2.53
CA GLY A 70 3.20 -0.83 -3.31
C GLY A 70 4.07 -1.78 -4.16
N ALA A 71 5.11 -1.26 -4.81
CA ALA A 71 6.07 -2.06 -5.56
C ALA A 71 6.80 -3.08 -4.66
N LEU A 72 7.23 -2.66 -3.46
CA LEU A 72 7.85 -3.56 -2.49
C LEU A 72 6.90 -4.67 -2.02
N GLN A 73 5.60 -4.39 -1.83
CA GLN A 73 4.60 -5.41 -1.50
C GLN A 73 4.43 -6.44 -2.62
N VAL A 74 4.38 -5.99 -3.88
CA VAL A 74 4.29 -6.90 -5.03
C VAL A 74 5.53 -7.77 -5.14
N ILE A 75 6.72 -7.19 -5.01
CA ILE A 75 8.00 -7.91 -5.05
C ILE A 75 8.08 -8.93 -3.91
N ALA A 76 7.68 -8.54 -2.69
CA ALA A 76 7.64 -9.44 -1.54
C ALA A 76 6.65 -10.60 -1.78
N GLY A 77 5.43 -10.30 -2.24
CA GLY A 77 4.41 -11.31 -2.55
C GLY A 77 4.87 -12.33 -3.61
N ILE A 78 5.53 -11.88 -4.68
CA ILE A 78 6.10 -12.77 -5.70
C ILE A 78 7.22 -13.64 -5.11
N ASN A 79 8.10 -13.06 -4.28
CA ASN A 79 9.24 -13.78 -3.72
C ASN A 79 8.88 -14.68 -2.52
N VAL A 80 7.69 -14.55 -1.95
CA VAL A 80 7.14 -15.49 -0.95
C VAL A 80 6.78 -16.84 -1.59
N LEU A 81 6.33 -16.86 -2.85
CA LEU A 81 5.93 -18.08 -3.57
C LEU A 81 7.05 -19.14 -3.75
N PRO A 82 8.31 -18.77 -4.08
CA PRO A 82 9.42 -19.73 -4.14
C PRO A 82 9.93 -20.18 -2.77
N GLY A 83 9.42 -19.66 -1.65
CA GLY A 83 9.81 -20.10 -0.31
C GLY A 83 11.12 -19.49 0.22
N LYS A 84 11.54 -18.32 -0.28
CA LYS A 84 12.77 -17.66 0.20
C LYS A 84 12.58 -17.12 1.63
N ASN A 85 13.47 -17.49 2.57
CA ASN A 85 13.46 -16.99 3.96
C ASN A 85 13.42 -15.45 4.07
N TRP A 86 14.19 -14.75 3.24
CA TRP A 86 14.21 -13.28 3.23
C TRP A 86 12.85 -12.68 2.85
N ALA A 87 12.10 -13.32 1.96
CA ALA A 87 10.80 -12.84 1.51
C ALA A 87 9.71 -12.98 2.58
N ARG A 88 9.85 -13.97 3.48
CA ARG A 88 8.96 -14.12 4.63
C ARG A 88 9.10 -12.94 5.59
N ILE A 89 10.33 -12.57 5.94
CA ILE A 89 10.59 -11.48 6.89
C ILE A 89 10.12 -10.16 6.29
N THR A 90 10.49 -9.87 5.03
CA THR A 90 10.04 -8.64 4.37
C THR A 90 8.53 -8.58 4.19
N GLY A 91 7.88 -9.71 3.87
CA GLY A 91 6.43 -9.81 3.78
C GLY A 91 5.72 -9.51 5.11
N ILE A 92 6.23 -10.06 6.23
CA ILE A 92 5.68 -9.77 7.57
C ILE A 92 5.89 -8.29 7.90
N VAL A 93 7.10 -7.76 7.72
CA VAL A 93 7.40 -6.36 8.04
C VAL A 93 6.54 -5.40 7.22
N LEU A 94 6.40 -5.65 5.91
CA LEU A 94 5.55 -4.83 5.03
C LEU A 94 4.08 -4.93 5.43
N ALA A 95 3.57 -6.12 5.77
CA ALA A 95 2.20 -6.30 6.22
C ALA A 95 1.92 -5.58 7.55
N VAL A 96 2.87 -5.59 8.50
CA VAL A 96 2.75 -4.87 9.77
C VAL A 96 2.72 -3.37 9.52
N ILE A 97 3.67 -2.84 8.73
CA ILE A 97 3.73 -1.41 8.41
C ILE A 97 2.45 -0.98 7.69
N ALA A 98 2.02 -1.73 6.67
CA ALA A 98 0.83 -1.43 5.90
C ALA A 98 -0.46 -1.50 6.74
N GLY A 99 -0.56 -2.53 7.60
CA GLY A 99 -1.65 -2.68 8.55
C GLY A 99 -1.74 -1.50 9.52
N LEU A 100 -0.60 -1.08 10.08
CA LEU A 100 -0.54 0.09 10.96
C LEU A 100 -0.92 1.38 10.23
N LEU A 101 -0.44 1.58 8.99
CA LEU A 101 -0.79 2.74 8.16
C LEU A 101 -2.28 2.78 7.78
N SER A 102 -2.97 1.65 7.81
CA SER A 102 -4.41 1.58 7.53
C SER A 102 -5.30 1.89 8.75
N LEU A 103 -4.75 1.92 9.97
CA LEU A 103 -5.50 2.22 11.21
C LEU A 103 -6.17 3.59 11.24
N PRO A 104 -5.56 4.69 10.75
CA PRO A 104 -6.23 6.00 10.71
C PRO A 104 -7.57 5.97 9.94
N GLY A 105 -7.72 5.06 8.98
CA GLY A 105 -8.97 4.86 8.23
C GLY A 105 -10.14 4.37 9.09
N LEU A 106 -9.86 3.68 10.22
CA LEU A 106 -10.89 3.26 11.17
C LEU A 106 -11.48 4.43 11.97
N PHE A 107 -10.70 5.51 12.15
CA PHE A 107 -11.11 6.69 12.90
C PHE A 107 -11.64 7.80 11.99
N ALA A 108 -11.68 7.57 10.67
CA ALA A 108 -12.24 8.51 9.71
C ALA A 108 -13.74 8.67 9.95
N ARG A 109 -14.16 9.86 10.37
CA ARG A 109 -15.55 10.19 10.76
C ARG A 109 -16.55 10.19 9.60
N ASN A 110 -16.09 10.04 8.35
CA ASN A 110 -16.90 10.19 7.15
C ASN A 110 -16.89 8.90 6.32
N ALA A 111 -18.10 8.45 5.96
CA ALA A 111 -18.44 7.30 5.12
C ALA A 111 -18.31 5.92 5.77
N GLY A 112 -19.45 5.29 6.06
CA GLY A 112 -19.52 3.89 6.52
C GLY A 112 -18.83 2.89 5.60
N GLY A 113 -18.65 3.22 4.31
CA GLY A 113 -17.82 2.42 3.39
C GLY A 113 -16.32 2.45 3.72
N GLY A 114 -15.80 3.56 4.22
CA GLY A 114 -14.38 3.71 4.57
C GLY A 114 -13.97 2.78 5.71
N VAL A 115 -14.80 2.72 6.77
CA VAL A 115 -14.56 1.85 7.93
C VAL A 115 -14.57 0.38 7.54
N VAL A 116 -15.54 -0.05 6.73
CA VAL A 116 -15.63 -1.45 6.27
C VAL A 116 -14.41 -1.83 5.43
N ILE A 117 -13.99 -0.95 4.50
CA ILE A 117 -12.80 -1.17 3.68
C ILE A 117 -11.55 -1.25 4.58
N SER A 118 -11.40 -0.36 5.55
CA SER A 118 -10.28 -0.40 6.50
C SER A 118 -10.24 -1.70 7.30
N ILE A 119 -11.39 -2.19 7.80
CA ILE A 119 -11.45 -3.47 8.52
C ILE A 119 -11.02 -4.64 7.60
N VAL A 120 -11.52 -4.69 6.37
CA VAL A 120 -11.17 -5.76 5.41
C VAL A 120 -9.68 -5.74 5.09
N VAL A 121 -9.11 -4.56 4.87
CA VAL A 121 -7.68 -4.39 4.58
C VAL A 121 -6.81 -4.80 5.77
N ILE A 122 -7.19 -4.41 6.99
CA ILE A 122 -6.49 -4.82 8.22
C ILE A 122 -6.56 -6.34 8.40
N ALA A 123 -7.73 -6.95 8.19
CA ALA A 123 -7.90 -8.38 8.28
C ALA A 123 -7.04 -9.13 7.25
N ALA A 124 -6.92 -8.60 6.03
CA ALA A 124 -6.06 -9.17 4.99
C ALA A 124 -4.58 -9.12 5.39
N TYR A 125 -4.09 -7.99 5.93
CA TYR A 125 -2.72 -7.91 6.43
C TYR A 125 -2.48 -8.83 7.65
N ALA A 126 -3.43 -8.91 8.58
CA ALA A 126 -3.36 -9.82 9.72
C ALA A 126 -3.31 -11.29 9.29
N PHE A 127 -4.13 -11.69 8.31
CA PHE A 127 -4.08 -13.01 7.69
C PHE A 127 -2.72 -13.29 7.06
N THR A 128 -2.16 -12.32 6.35
CA THR A 128 -0.85 -12.45 5.70
C THR A 128 0.25 -12.70 6.73
N ILE A 129 0.25 -11.94 7.84
CA ILE A 129 1.19 -12.12 8.96
C ILE A 129 1.02 -13.52 9.57
N TRP A 130 -0.21 -13.92 9.88
CA TRP A 130 -0.50 -15.23 10.46
C TRP A 130 -0.04 -16.38 9.56
N ALA A 131 -0.37 -16.32 8.26
CA ALA A 131 -0.03 -17.34 7.28
C ALA A 131 1.49 -17.46 7.06
N LEU A 132 2.21 -16.34 7.02
CA LEU A 132 3.67 -16.33 6.91
C LEU A 132 4.35 -16.77 8.22
N ALA A 133 3.78 -16.41 9.38
CA ALA A 133 4.32 -16.78 10.69
C ALA A 133 4.21 -18.30 10.94
N THR A 134 3.05 -18.90 10.71
CA THR A 134 2.78 -20.33 10.96
C THR A 134 3.49 -21.28 9.99
N ASN A 135 3.72 -20.86 8.74
CA ASN A 135 4.34 -21.72 7.72
C ASN A 135 5.86 -21.58 7.62
N GLY A 136 6.55 -21.21 8.72
CA GLY A 136 8.01 -21.03 8.74
C GLY A 136 8.81 -22.23 8.23
N ARG A 137 8.29 -23.45 8.36
CA ARG A 137 8.91 -24.69 7.85
C ARG A 137 9.02 -24.75 6.33
N TRP A 138 8.16 -24.05 5.60
CA TRP A 138 8.24 -23.95 4.13
C TRP A 138 9.42 -23.10 3.68
N PHE A 139 9.79 -22.10 4.49
CA PHE A 139 10.84 -21.14 4.16
C PHE A 139 12.23 -21.61 4.59
N ALA A 140 12.34 -22.59 5.49
CA ALA A 140 13.61 -23.14 6.01
C ALA A 140 14.46 -23.93 4.98
N ARG A 141 14.22 -23.73 3.68
CA ARG A 141 14.97 -24.33 2.56
C ARG A 141 15.96 -23.34 1.98
#